data_AF-G5E0F2-F1
#
_entry.id   AF-G5E0F2-F1
#
_cell.length_a   1.000
_cell.length_b   1.000
_cell.length_c   1.000
_cell.angle_alpha   90.00
_cell.angle_beta   90.00
_cell.angle_gamma   90.00
#
_symmetry.space_group_name_H-M   'P 1'
#
loop_
_entity.id
_entity.type
_entity.pdbx_description
1 polymer ?
#
loop_
_entity_poly.entity_id
_entity_poly.type
_entity_poly.pdbx_seq_one_letter_code
_entity_poly.pdbx_strand_id
1 'polypeptide(L)'
;AEWVRPCRCRGSTKWVHQACLQRWVDEKQRGNSTARVACPQCNAEYLIVFPNLGPVVYVLDLADRLISKACPFAAAGIMVGSIYWTAVTYGAVTVMQVVGHKEGLDVMERADPLFLLIGLPTIPVMLILGMIRW
;
A
#
# COMPACT_ATOMS: atom_id res chain seq x y z
N ALA A 1 10.34 -26.92 -27.17
CA ALA A 1 9.09 -26.40 -26.60
C ALA A 1 8.05 -27.52 -26.63
N GLU A 2 7.41 -27.81 -25.50
CA GLU A 2 6.40 -28.88 -25.40
C GLU A 2 5.05 -28.40 -25.95
N TRP A 3 4.44 -29.21 -26.82
CA TRP A 3 3.10 -28.97 -27.35
C TRP A 3 2.07 -29.72 -26.51
N VAL A 4 1.03 -29.01 -26.08
CA VAL A 4 -0.04 -29.57 -25.25
C VAL A 4 -1.40 -29.40 -25.91
N ARG A 5 -2.35 -30.24 -25.46
CA ARG A 5 -3.74 -30.26 -25.92
C ARG A 5 -4.70 -30.06 -24.73
N PRO A 6 -4.81 -28.84 -24.19
CA PRO A 6 -5.55 -28.57 -22.96
C PRO A 6 -7.08 -28.51 -23.16
N CYS A 7 -7.56 -28.56 -24.41
CA CYS A 7 -8.96 -28.29 -24.76
C CYS A 7 -9.50 -29.26 -25.82
N ARG A 8 -10.81 -29.16 -26.10
CA ARG A 8 -11.53 -30.01 -27.07
C ARG A 8 -11.67 -29.40 -28.46
N CYS A 9 -10.86 -28.38 -28.80
CA CYS A 9 -10.86 -27.78 -30.14
C CYS A 9 -10.45 -28.80 -31.23
N ARG A 10 -10.85 -28.53 -32.48
CA ARG A 10 -10.58 -29.41 -33.62
C ARG A 10 -9.46 -28.86 -34.50
N GLY A 11 -8.75 -29.74 -35.20
CA GLY A 11 -7.68 -29.36 -36.12
C GLY A 11 -6.39 -28.91 -35.42
N SER A 12 -5.69 -27.95 -36.03
CA SER A 12 -4.42 -27.39 -35.52
C SER A 12 -4.60 -26.47 -34.31
N THR A 13 -5.77 -25.86 -34.14
CA THR A 13 -6.05 -24.87 -33.08
C THR A 13 -6.12 -25.47 -31.67
N LYS A 14 -6.09 -26.80 -31.54
CA LYS A 14 -6.06 -27.50 -30.24
C LYS A 14 -4.65 -27.60 -29.64
N TRP A 15 -3.62 -27.39 -30.45
CA TRP A 15 -2.23 -27.50 -30.04
C TRP A 15 -1.69 -26.13 -29.68
N VAL A 16 -1.16 -26.00 -28.47
CA VAL A 16 -0.56 -24.77 -27.96
C VAL A 16 0.75 -25.12 -27.27
N HIS A 17 1.75 -24.23 -27.34
CA HIS A 17 2.95 -24.40 -26.53
C HIS A 17 2.63 -24.27 -25.04
N GLN A 18 3.18 -25.16 -24.23
CA GLN A 18 2.97 -25.16 -22.77
C GLN A 18 3.29 -23.80 -22.14
N ALA A 19 4.42 -23.19 -22.50
CA ALA A 19 4.83 -21.88 -21.97
C ALA A 19 3.90 -20.73 -22.39
N CYS A 20 3.39 -20.74 -23.64
CA CYS A 20 2.44 -19.73 -24.11
C CYS A 20 1.10 -19.86 -23.39
N LEU A 21 0.64 -21.10 -23.17
CA LEU A 21 -0.59 -21.37 -22.44
C LEU A 21 -0.47 -20.93 -20.98
N GLN A 22 0.64 -21.25 -20.31
CA GLN A 22 0.90 -20.84 -18.93
C GLN A 22 0.87 -19.31 -18.78
N ARG A 23 1.61 -18.58 -19.62
CA ARG A 23 1.60 -17.11 -19.61
C ARG A 23 0.22 -16.53 -19.84
N TRP A 24 -0.55 -17.10 -20.77
CA TRP A 24 -1.92 -16.66 -21.03
C TRP A 24 -2.85 -16.93 -19.83
N VAL A 25 -2.70 -18.07 -19.16
CA VAL A 25 -3.43 -18.40 -17.93
C VAL A 25 -3.09 -17.40 -16.83
N ASP A 26 -1.81 -17.10 -16.61
CA ASP A 26 -1.36 -16.13 -15.60
C ASP A 26 -2.00 -14.74 -15.83
N GLU A 27 -2.05 -14.30 -17.08
CA GLU A 27 -2.67 -13.03 -17.48
C GLU A 27 -4.19 -13.03 -17.22
N LYS A 28 -4.86 -14.16 -17.41
CA LYS A 28 -6.29 -14.32 -17.10
C LYS A 28 -6.57 -14.39 -15.61
N GLN A 29 -5.67 -14.99 -14.82
CA GLN A 29 -5.84 -15.15 -13.38
C GLN A 29 -5.54 -13.86 -12.61
N ARG A 30 -4.72 -12.93 -13.16
CA ARG A 30 -4.37 -11.64 -12.52
C ARG A 30 -3.95 -11.79 -11.05
N GLY A 31 -3.18 -12.83 -10.74
CA GLY A 31 -2.73 -13.13 -9.37
C GLY A 31 -3.72 -13.94 -8.53
N ASN A 32 -4.93 -14.23 -9.02
CA ASN A 32 -5.85 -15.16 -8.37
C ASN A 32 -5.71 -16.58 -8.94
N SER A 33 -4.81 -17.37 -8.36
CA SER A 33 -4.56 -18.76 -8.78
C SER A 33 -5.77 -19.69 -8.64
N THR A 34 -6.81 -19.29 -7.91
CA THR A 34 -8.07 -20.05 -7.77
C THR A 34 -9.08 -19.75 -8.86
N ALA A 35 -8.86 -18.70 -9.66
CA ALA A 35 -9.75 -18.35 -10.75
C ALA A 35 -9.72 -19.43 -11.84
N ARG A 36 -10.90 -19.96 -12.18
CA ARG A 36 -11.05 -20.93 -13.26
C ARG A 36 -10.81 -20.25 -14.60
N VAL A 37 -10.02 -20.90 -15.44
CA VAL A 37 -9.73 -20.43 -16.79
C VAL A 37 -10.25 -21.46 -17.78
N ALA A 38 -11.03 -21.01 -18.75
CA ALA A 38 -11.60 -21.85 -19.80
C ALA A 38 -11.10 -21.42 -21.18
N CYS A 39 -11.08 -22.39 -22.11
CA CYS A 39 -10.77 -22.11 -23.50
C CYS A 39 -11.82 -21.16 -24.12
N PRO A 40 -11.42 -20.04 -24.74
CA PRO A 40 -12.37 -19.07 -25.29
C PRO A 40 -13.12 -19.58 -26.53
N GLN A 41 -12.70 -20.70 -27.12
CA GLN A 41 -13.28 -21.24 -28.36
C GLN A 41 -14.26 -22.39 -28.09
N CYS A 42 -13.90 -23.32 -27.20
CA CYS A 42 -14.72 -24.51 -26.90
C CYS A 42 -15.27 -24.54 -25.46
N ASN A 43 -14.99 -23.51 -24.67
CA ASN A 43 -15.39 -23.38 -23.26
C ASN A 43 -14.96 -24.55 -22.36
N ALA A 44 -13.95 -25.32 -22.76
CA ALA A 44 -13.37 -26.36 -21.91
C ALA A 44 -12.57 -25.72 -20.78
N GLU A 45 -12.93 -25.98 -19.52
CA GLU A 45 -12.15 -25.57 -18.35
C GLU A 45 -10.78 -26.25 -18.35
N TYR A 46 -9.73 -25.46 -18.11
CA TYR A 46 -8.37 -25.99 -17.97
C TYR A 46 -8.17 -26.55 -16.57
N LEU A 47 -7.62 -27.76 -16.52
CA LEU A 47 -7.23 -28.41 -15.27
C LEU A 47 -5.79 -28.01 -14.94
N ILE A 48 -5.64 -27.03 -14.05
CA ILE A 48 -4.34 -26.48 -13.64
C ILE A 48 -3.90 -27.21 -12.37
N VAL A 49 -2.83 -28.00 -12.46
CA VAL A 49 -2.20 -28.65 -11.31
C VAL A 49 -0.95 -27.86 -10.95
N PHE A 50 -0.95 -27.24 -9.77
CA PHE A 50 0.22 -26.56 -9.26
C PHE A 50 1.17 -27.59 -8.61
N PRO A 51 2.49 -27.50 -8.84
CA PRO A 51 3.45 -28.30 -8.09
C PRO A 51 3.37 -27.95 -6.60
N ASN A 52 3.76 -28.88 -5.72
CA ASN A 52 3.84 -28.60 -4.29
C ASN A 52 4.79 -27.42 -4.06
N LEU A 53 4.24 -26.28 -3.66
CA LEU A 53 5.00 -25.10 -3.31
C LEU A 53 5.80 -25.43 -2.05
N GLY A 54 7.12 -25.32 -2.13
CA GLY A 54 7.97 -25.50 -0.96
C GLY A 54 7.62 -24.49 0.13
N PRO A 55 7.92 -24.78 1.41
CA PRO A 55 7.56 -23.92 2.54
C PRO A 55 8.08 -22.48 2.39
N VAL A 56 9.23 -22.28 1.74
CA VAL A 56 9.81 -20.96 1.45
C VAL A 56 8.89 -20.12 0.56
N VAL A 57 8.35 -20.70 -0.51
CA VAL A 57 7.48 -19.97 -1.45
C VAL A 57 6.15 -19.61 -0.80
N TYR A 58 5.63 -20.48 0.07
CA TYR A 58 4.42 -20.19 0.85
C TYR A 58 4.63 -19.01 1.81
N VAL A 59 5.76 -18.98 2.54
CA VAL A 59 6.09 -17.87 3.43
C VAL A 59 6.26 -16.56 2.66
N LEU A 60 6.89 -16.60 1.48
CA LEU A 60 7.04 -15.43 0.60
C LEU A 60 5.69 -14.89 0.11
N ASP A 61 4.77 -15.74 -0.34
CA ASP A 61 3.42 -15.34 -0.77
C ASP A 61 2.62 -14.74 0.40
N LEU A 62 2.75 -15.30 1.61
CA LEU A 62 2.11 -14.73 2.80
C LEU A 62 2.69 -13.36 3.14
N ALA A 63 4.01 -13.21 3.09
CA ALA A 63 4.68 -11.95 3.34
C ALA A 63 4.26 -10.87 2.32
N ASP A 64 4.24 -11.21 1.03
CA ASP A 64 3.84 -10.28 -0.03
C ASP A 64 2.39 -9.80 0.13
N ARG A 65 1.48 -10.70 0.51
CA ARG A 65 0.08 -10.35 0.82
C ARG A 65 -0.06 -9.47 2.06
N LEU A 66 0.77 -9.68 3.08
CA LEU A 66 0.77 -8.83 4.28
C LEU A 66 1.35 -7.45 3.95
N ILE A 67 2.47 -7.40 3.23
CA ILE A 67 3.15 -6.17 2.84
C ILE A 67 2.23 -5.33 1.94
N SER A 68 1.64 -5.92 0.91
CA SER A 68 0.74 -5.20 -0.01
C SER A 68 -0.47 -4.58 0.71
N LYS A 69 -0.98 -5.22 1.75
CA LYS A 69 -2.05 -4.65 2.59
C LYS A 69 -1.55 -3.62 3.59
N ALA A 70 -0.40 -3.85 4.24
CA ALA A 70 0.11 -2.99 5.30
C ALA A 70 0.79 -1.71 4.78
N CYS A 71 1.44 -1.78 3.62
CA CYS A 71 2.19 -0.69 3.01
C CYS A 71 1.39 0.63 2.87
N PRO A 72 0.15 0.65 2.31
CA PRO A 72 -0.60 1.90 2.20
C PRO A 72 -0.92 2.53 3.55
N PHE A 73 -1.20 1.71 4.58
CA PHE A 73 -1.46 2.22 5.93
C PHE A 73 -0.21 2.75 6.60
N ALA A 74 0.92 2.04 6.47
CA ALA A 74 2.21 2.48 6.98
C ALA A 74 2.63 3.80 6.32
N ALA A 75 2.52 3.90 4.99
CA ALA A 75 2.83 5.11 4.25
C ALA A 75 1.95 6.29 4.69
N ALA A 76 0.63 6.08 4.82
CA ALA A 76 -0.28 7.10 5.31
C ALA A 76 0.06 7.54 6.75
N GLY A 77 0.36 6.59 7.64
CA GLY A 77 0.76 6.88 9.02
C GLY A 77 2.06 7.69 9.11
N ILE A 78 3.07 7.34 8.31
CA ILE A 78 4.34 8.08 8.24
C ILE A 78 4.11 9.50 7.71
N MET A 79 3.29 9.66 6.67
CA MET A 79 2.96 10.98 6.13
C MET A 79 2.24 11.85 7.15
N VAL A 80 1.16 11.37 7.77
CA VAL A 80 0.41 12.14 8.77
C VAL A 80 1.28 12.45 9.98
N GLY A 81 2.06 11.48 10.46
CA GLY A 81 2.98 11.66 11.59
C GLY A 81 4.04 12.73 11.32
N SER A 82 4.63 12.74 10.12
CA SER A 82 5.64 13.74 9.75
C SER A 82 5.04 15.16 9.62
N ILE A 83 3.86 15.30 9.02
CA ILE A 83 3.15 16.60 8.94
C ILE A 83 2.80 17.10 10.34
N TYR A 84 2.29 16.21 11.21
CA TYR A 84 1.97 16.56 12.58
C TYR A 84 3.22 16.98 13.37
N TRP A 85 4.30 16.21 13.29
CA TRP A 85 5.55 16.51 14.01
C TRP A 85 6.16 17.84 13.57
N THR A 86 6.14 18.13 12.27
CA THR A 86 6.61 19.42 11.74
C THR A 86 5.72 20.59 12.19
N ALA A 87 4.40 20.41 12.23
CA ALA A 87 3.48 21.43 12.75
C ALA A 87 3.69 21.71 14.26
N VAL A 88 3.86 20.65 15.07
CA VAL A 88 4.14 20.77 16.51
C VAL A 88 5.47 21.49 16.75
N THR A 89 6.54 21.06 16.08
CA THR A 89 7.86 21.69 16.23
C THR A 89 7.85 23.14 15.80
N TYR A 90 7.18 23.48 14.70
CA TYR A 90 7.00 24.86 14.27
C TYR A 90 6.22 25.68 15.31
N GLY A 91 5.13 25.15 15.85
CA GLY A 91 4.35 25.79 16.93
C GLY A 91 5.17 26.04 18.20
N ALA A 92 6.03 25.11 18.59
CA ALA A 92 6.94 25.31 19.72
C ALA A 92 7.93 26.45 19.45
N VAL A 93 8.53 26.48 18.26
CA VAL A 93 9.49 27.52 17.87
C VAL A 93 8.84 28.89 17.83
N THR A 94 7.63 29.02 17.30
CA THR A 94 6.93 30.32 17.26
C THR A 94 6.60 30.83 18.66
N VAL A 95 6.16 29.98 19.60
CA VAL A 95 5.95 30.38 21.00
C VAL A 95 7.25 30.87 21.63
N MET A 96 8.35 30.13 21.47
CA MET A 96 9.66 30.54 21.97
C MET A 96 10.16 31.86 21.38
N GLN A 97 9.84 32.15 20.11
CA GLN A 97 10.23 33.40 19.45
C GLN A 97 9.39 34.60 19.88
N VAL A 98 8.09 34.42 20.13
CA VAL A 98 7.17 35.51 20.49
C VAL A 98 7.24 35.87 21.97
N VAL A 99 7.26 34.87 22.86
CA VAL A 99 7.27 35.07 24.32
C VAL A 99 8.70 35.25 24.84
N GLY A 100 9.70 34.78 24.09
CA GLY A 100 11.09 34.74 24.51
C GLY A 100 11.48 33.36 25.06
N HIS A 101 12.75 32.99 24.91
CA HIS A 101 13.18 31.60 25.06
C HIS A 101 12.94 31.01 26.47
N LYS A 102 13.24 31.78 27.52
CA LYS A 102 13.11 31.31 28.91
C LYS A 102 11.66 31.28 29.38
N GLU A 103 10.90 32.33 29.07
CA GLU A 103 9.48 32.41 29.45
C GLU A 103 8.62 31.46 28.60
N GLY A 104 8.94 31.28 27.32
CA GLY A 104 8.26 30.31 26.46
C GLY A 104 8.44 28.86 26.91
N LEU A 105 9.64 28.50 27.39
CA LEU A 105 9.88 27.18 28.00
C LEU A 105 9.09 26.99 29.30
N ASP A 106 9.09 27.98 30.19
CA ASP A 106 8.33 27.94 31.46
C ASP A 106 6.80 27.86 31.21
N VAL A 107 6.30 28.55 30.19
CA VAL A 107 4.89 28.47 29.76
C VAL A 107 4.57 27.11 29.16
N MET A 108 5.45 26.54 28.33
CA MET A 108 5.24 25.20 27.78
C MET A 108 5.29 24.12 28.85
N GLU A 109 6.20 24.21 29.82
CA GLU A 109 6.33 23.22 30.90
C GLU A 109 5.14 23.24 31.87
N ARG A 110 4.54 24.42 32.10
CA ARG A 110 3.35 24.58 32.95
C ARG A 110 2.03 24.30 32.24
N ALA A 111 2.02 24.24 30.90
CA ALA A 111 0.80 24.00 30.14
C ALA A 111 0.40 22.52 30.20
N ASP A 112 -0.91 22.26 30.16
CA ASP A 112 -1.41 20.90 30.12
C ASP A 112 -0.89 20.14 28.88
N PRO A 113 -0.50 18.86 29.03
CA PRO A 113 0.09 18.08 27.95
C PRO A 113 -0.86 17.91 26.75
N LEU A 114 -2.18 17.86 27.00
CA LEU A 114 -3.20 17.82 25.95
C LEU A 114 -3.30 19.16 25.19
N PHE A 115 -3.12 20.27 25.90
CA PHE A 115 -3.10 21.60 25.29
C PHE A 115 -1.86 21.78 24.41
N LEU A 116 -0.70 21.26 24.81
CA LEU A 116 0.49 21.28 23.96
C LEU A 116 0.32 20.42 22.70
N LEU A 117 -0.27 19.24 22.85
CA LEU A 117 -0.49 18.29 21.75
C LEU A 117 -1.41 18.89 20.66
N ILE A 118 -2.46 19.59 21.04
CA ILE A 118 -3.46 20.13 20.10
C ILE A 118 -3.15 21.59 19.73
N GLY A 119 -2.67 22.38 20.68
CA GLY A 119 -2.43 23.83 20.52
C GLY A 119 -1.26 24.14 19.59
N LEU A 120 -0.09 23.54 19.80
CA LEU A 120 1.10 23.83 18.97
C LEU A 120 0.86 23.63 17.46
N PRO A 121 0.30 22.51 16.99
CA PRO A 121 0.11 22.30 15.55
C PRO A 121 -1.00 23.18 14.95
N THR A 122 -1.86 23.83 15.76
CA THR A 122 -2.86 24.78 15.24
C THR A 122 -2.27 26.16 14.93
N ILE A 123 -1.17 26.53 15.56
CA ILE A 123 -0.48 27.82 15.32
C ILE A 123 -0.09 28.00 13.84
N PRO A 124 0.64 27.06 13.19
CA PRO A 124 0.96 27.18 11.77
C PRO A 124 -0.29 27.20 10.87
N VAL A 125 -1.34 26.46 11.24
CA VAL A 125 -2.62 26.46 10.48
C VAL A 125 -3.26 27.84 10.53
N MET A 126 -3.35 28.46 11.71
CA MET A 126 -3.91 29.80 11.89
C MET A 126 -3.07 30.87 11.19
N LEU A 127 -1.74 30.74 11.20
CA LEU A 127 -0.85 31.65 10.46
C LEU A 127 -1.07 31.54 8.95
N ILE A 128 -1.16 30.33 8.40
CA ILE A 128 -1.45 30.11 6.98
C ILE A 128 -2.82 30.68 6.61
N LEU A 129 -3.85 30.43 7.43
CA LEU A 129 -5.19 31.00 7.22
C LEU A 129 -5.18 32.53 7.25
N GLY A 130 -4.38 33.15 8.14
CA GLY A 130 -4.22 34.61 8.20
C GLY A 130 -3.43 35.21 7.03
N MET A 131 -2.57 34.42 6.36
CA MET A 131 -1.87 34.85 5.15
C MET A 131 -2.73 34.75 3.88
N ILE A 132 -3.79 33.94 3.90
CA ILE A 132 -4.76 33.87 2.80
C ILE A 132 -5.64 35.12 2.89
N ARG A 133 -5.25 36.18 2.17
CA ARG A 133 -6.11 37.35 1.93
C ARG A 133 -7.35 36.89 1.15
N TRP A 134 -8.47 36.80 1.86
CA TRP A 134 -9.79 36.89 1.24
C TRP A 134 -10.02 38.31 0.70
#